data_AF-A0A6A6JW76-F1
#
_entry.id   AF-A0A6A6JW76-F1
#
_cell.length_a   1.000
_cell.length_b   1.000
_cell.length_c   1.000
_cell.angle_alpha   90.00
_cell.angle_beta   90.00
_cell.angle_gamma   90.00
#
_symmetry.space_group_name_H-M   'P 1'
#
loop_
_entity.id
_entity.type
_entity.pdbx_description
1 polymer ?
#
loop_
_entity_poly.entity_id
_entity_poly.type
_entity_poly.pdbx_seq_one_letter_code
_entity_poly.pdbx_strand_id
1 'polypeptide(L)'
;MSSEGYPDPENTLDSASSESPPPPLPTLTDAPKTFSGCCLGLSLPLLNHVHMTLSAAPGLVISIGSGYGLLEALLLSRPYSVNIIGVEVQPSSNQYLPPSHHRVVAGSRFLDSSALKSAVWLFVYPKRVGLVGEYVKAYGMGLVQKIIWAGPKLDWDDYRPVFLDKSAGMIWRVETRSADEIGGHAWEMLAIATKLRIP
;
A
#
# COMPACT_ATOMS: atom_id res chain seq x y z
N MET A 1 -67.93 2.57 -0.61
CA MET A 1 -66.91 2.28 0.42
C MET A 1 -66.12 1.10 -0.09
N SER A 2 -65.10 1.37 -0.89
CA SER A 2 -64.27 0.37 -1.56
C SER A 2 -62.91 0.41 -0.87
N SER A 3 -62.52 -0.71 -0.27
CA SER A 3 -61.25 -0.90 0.42
C SER A 3 -60.14 -1.12 -0.62
N GLU A 4 -59.33 -0.10 -0.86
CA GLU A 4 -58.08 -0.23 -1.63
C GLU A 4 -57.00 -0.80 -0.71
N GLY A 5 -56.49 -1.97 -1.09
CA GLY A 5 -55.39 -2.64 -0.41
C GLY A 5 -54.08 -1.89 -0.66
N TYR A 6 -53.44 -1.48 0.43
CA TYR A 6 -52.02 -1.10 0.44
C TYR A 6 -51.18 -2.37 0.31
N PRO A 7 -50.14 -2.42 -0.55
CA PRO A 7 -49.16 -3.49 -0.51
C PRO A 7 -48.22 -3.31 0.69
N ASP A 8 -47.97 -4.41 1.40
CA ASP A 8 -46.99 -4.55 2.48
C ASP A 8 -45.57 -4.16 2.01
N PRO A 9 -44.83 -3.33 2.76
CA PRO A 9 -43.43 -3.07 2.52
C PRO A 9 -42.56 -4.09 3.30
N GLU A 10 -42.68 -5.38 2.98
CA GLU A 10 -41.65 -6.36 3.30
C GLU A 10 -41.08 -6.89 2.00
N ASN A 11 -39.83 -6.50 1.70
CA ASN A 11 -38.74 -7.36 1.23
C ASN A 11 -37.66 -6.50 0.56
N THR A 12 -37.00 -5.63 1.33
CA THR A 12 -35.71 -5.08 0.89
C THR A 12 -34.69 -6.16 1.13
N LEU A 13 -34.55 -7.05 0.15
CA LEU A 13 -33.52 -8.07 0.09
C LEU A 13 -32.17 -7.45 0.41
N ASP A 14 -31.60 -7.90 1.54
CA ASP A 14 -30.18 -7.85 1.82
C ASP A 14 -29.43 -8.32 0.56
N SER A 15 -28.85 -7.37 -0.17
CA SER A 15 -27.78 -7.66 -1.10
C SER A 15 -26.52 -7.92 -0.28
N ALA A 16 -26.53 -9.04 0.45
CA ALA A 16 -25.31 -9.64 0.93
C ALA A 16 -24.44 -9.89 -0.31
N SER A 17 -23.47 -9.01 -0.51
CA SER A 17 -22.46 -9.14 -1.55
C SER A 17 -21.88 -10.54 -1.44
N SER A 18 -22.14 -11.37 -2.46
CA SER A 18 -21.54 -12.70 -2.61
C SER A 18 -20.05 -12.51 -2.93
N GLU A 19 -19.27 -12.08 -1.94
CA GLU A 19 -17.81 -12.05 -2.08
C GLU A 19 -17.33 -13.50 -2.06
N SER A 20 -16.90 -13.97 -3.22
CA SER A 20 -16.13 -15.21 -3.31
C SER A 20 -14.93 -15.11 -2.36
N PRO A 21 -14.57 -16.20 -1.65
CA PRO A 21 -13.42 -16.18 -0.77
C PRO A 21 -12.16 -15.76 -1.54
N PRO A 22 -11.21 -15.06 -0.88
CA PRO A 22 -9.99 -14.65 -1.54
C PRO A 22 -9.23 -15.88 -2.05
N PRO A 23 -8.53 -15.76 -3.19
CA PRO A 23 -7.72 -16.84 -3.72
C PRO A 23 -6.58 -17.19 -2.75
N PRO A 24 -6.08 -18.45 -2.77
CA PRO A 24 -4.99 -18.86 -1.90
C PRO A 24 -3.72 -18.06 -2.20
N LEU A 25 -2.96 -17.74 -1.15
CA LEU A 25 -1.68 -17.05 -1.30
C LEU A 25 -0.64 -17.97 -1.96
N PRO A 26 0.18 -17.46 -2.89
CA PRO A 26 1.23 -18.24 -3.51
C PRO A 26 2.32 -18.58 -2.49
N THR A 27 2.91 -19.76 -2.65
CA THR A 27 4.16 -20.09 -1.95
C THR A 27 5.31 -19.36 -2.63
N LEU A 28 6.02 -18.52 -1.88
CA LEU A 28 7.20 -17.81 -2.38
C LEU A 28 8.45 -18.69 -2.29
N THR A 29 9.39 -18.42 -3.19
CA THR A 29 10.72 -19.04 -3.24
C THR A 29 11.80 -17.98 -2.96
N ASP A 30 13.07 -18.38 -2.95
CA ASP A 30 14.19 -17.45 -2.83
C ASP A 30 14.40 -16.61 -4.11
N ALA A 31 14.01 -17.13 -5.27
CA ALA A 31 14.07 -16.38 -6.51
C ALA A 31 12.89 -15.41 -6.66
N PRO A 32 13.11 -14.16 -7.14
CA PRO A 32 12.03 -13.21 -7.43
C PRO A 32 11.15 -13.73 -8.56
N LYS A 33 9.83 -13.62 -8.36
CA LYS A 33 8.82 -13.99 -9.35
C LYS A 33 7.77 -12.89 -9.50
N THR A 34 7.43 -12.57 -10.74
CA THR A 34 6.30 -11.70 -11.05
C THR A 34 4.98 -12.46 -10.90
N PHE A 35 4.01 -11.84 -10.24
CA PHE A 35 2.66 -12.35 -10.07
C PHE A 35 1.66 -11.41 -10.73
N SER A 36 0.55 -11.96 -11.24
CA SER A 36 -0.51 -11.12 -11.82
C SER A 36 -1.04 -10.13 -10.78
N GLY A 37 -1.11 -8.85 -11.16
CA GLY A 37 -1.58 -7.77 -10.29
C GLY A 37 -0.62 -7.34 -9.18
N CYS A 38 0.63 -7.83 -9.17
CA CYS A 38 1.71 -7.33 -8.32
C CYS A 38 2.92 -6.95 -9.18
N CYS A 39 3.24 -5.66 -9.21
CA CYS A 39 4.32 -5.14 -10.07
C CYS A 39 5.72 -5.50 -9.56
N LEU A 40 5.86 -5.72 -8.25
CA LEU A 40 7.14 -6.06 -7.63
C LEU A 40 7.42 -7.56 -7.79
N GLY A 41 8.64 -7.93 -8.16
CA GLY A 41 9.08 -9.32 -8.12
C GLY A 41 9.10 -9.84 -6.69
N LEU A 42 8.22 -10.79 -6.35
CA LEU A 42 8.10 -11.28 -4.98
C LEU A 42 8.97 -12.51 -4.73
N SER A 43 9.62 -12.54 -3.58
CA SER A 43 10.41 -13.67 -3.06
C SER A 43 10.37 -13.66 -1.52
N LEU A 44 10.78 -14.77 -0.90
CA LEU A 44 10.91 -14.84 0.56
C LEU A 44 11.92 -13.82 1.12
N PRO A 45 13.16 -13.69 0.58
CA PRO A 45 14.12 -12.70 1.07
C PRO A 45 13.60 -11.27 0.97
N LEU A 46 12.89 -10.93 -0.11
CA LEU A 46 12.34 -9.59 -0.29
C LEU A 46 11.26 -9.28 0.75
N LEU A 47 10.32 -10.21 0.96
CA LEU A 47 9.28 -10.03 1.98
C LEU A 47 9.87 -9.95 3.38
N ASN A 48 10.86 -10.77 3.70
CA ASN A 48 11.59 -10.69 4.98
C ASN A 48 12.22 -9.30 5.16
N HIS A 49 12.87 -8.77 4.11
CA HIS A 49 13.49 -7.44 4.16
C HIS A 49 12.46 -6.31 4.34
N VAL A 50 11.36 -6.36 3.59
CA VAL A 50 10.25 -5.41 3.73
C VAL A 50 9.69 -5.49 5.14
N HIS A 51 9.39 -6.69 5.65
CA HIS A 51 8.90 -6.88 7.01
C HIS A 51 9.86 -6.33 8.07
N MET A 52 11.16 -6.62 8.00
CA MET A 52 12.16 -6.07 8.93
C MET A 52 12.17 -4.53 8.89
N THR A 53 12.02 -3.94 7.70
CA THR A 53 11.95 -2.50 7.53
C THR A 53 10.69 -1.91 8.16
N LEU A 54 9.54 -2.59 8.04
CA LEU A 54 8.27 -2.20 8.64
C LEU A 54 8.29 -2.34 10.17
N SER A 55 8.85 -3.43 10.70
CA SER A 55 8.89 -3.74 12.13
C SER A 55 9.70 -2.73 12.97
N ALA A 56 10.62 -2.00 12.35
CA ALA A 56 11.35 -0.92 13.01
C ALA A 56 10.48 0.32 13.35
N ALA A 57 9.25 0.40 12.84
CA ALA A 57 8.30 1.46 13.13
C ALA A 57 6.92 0.83 13.42
N PRO A 58 6.69 0.32 14.66
CA PRO A 58 5.45 -0.35 15.00
C PRO A 58 4.27 0.61 14.85
N GLY A 59 3.24 0.19 14.12
CA GLY A 59 2.05 1.00 13.88
C GLY A 59 1.28 0.54 12.64
N LEU A 60 0.27 1.32 12.26
CA LEU A 60 -0.46 1.10 11.02
C LEU A 60 0.45 1.40 9.82
N VAL A 61 0.50 0.47 8.88
CA VAL A 61 1.09 0.64 7.55
C VAL A 61 -0.03 0.89 6.55
N ILE A 62 0.15 1.85 5.65
CA ILE A 62 -0.73 1.97 4.47
C ILE A 62 0.07 1.66 3.21
N SER A 63 -0.46 0.78 2.36
CA SER A 63 0.06 0.52 1.03
C SER A 63 -0.78 1.26 0.00
N ILE A 64 -0.16 2.18 -0.74
CA ILE A 64 -0.85 3.09 -1.65
C ILE A 64 -0.66 2.59 -3.08
N GLY A 65 -1.77 2.27 -3.75
CA GLY A 65 -1.78 1.57 -5.03
C GLY A 65 -1.60 0.06 -4.83
N SER A 66 -2.40 -0.55 -3.96
CA SER A 66 -2.25 -1.97 -3.58
C SER A 66 -2.55 -2.97 -4.73
N GLY A 67 -3.11 -2.51 -5.85
CA GLY A 67 -3.43 -3.34 -7.01
C GLY A 67 -4.39 -4.47 -6.64
N TYR A 68 -3.96 -5.72 -6.81
CA TYR A 68 -4.76 -6.88 -6.42
C TYR A 68 -4.68 -7.18 -4.92
N GLY A 69 -3.78 -6.54 -4.17
CA GLY A 69 -3.61 -6.71 -2.73
C GLY A 69 -2.70 -7.88 -2.33
N LEU A 70 -1.98 -8.48 -3.28
CA LEU A 70 -1.20 -9.70 -3.05
C LEU A 70 -0.04 -9.48 -2.07
N LEU A 71 0.76 -8.43 -2.26
CA LEU A 71 1.90 -8.12 -1.39
C LEU A 71 1.42 -7.88 0.05
N GLU A 72 0.36 -7.10 0.18
CA GLU A 72 -0.23 -6.73 1.46
C GLU A 72 -0.81 -7.95 2.16
N ALA A 73 -1.51 -8.83 1.44
CA ALA A 73 -2.06 -10.05 2.00
C ALA A 73 -0.96 -11.02 2.47
N LEU A 74 0.17 -11.10 1.76
CA LEU A 74 1.34 -11.86 2.22
C LEU A 74 1.94 -11.26 3.49
N LEU A 75 2.09 -9.93 3.57
CA LEU A 75 2.60 -9.23 4.77
C LEU A 75 1.63 -9.29 5.96
N LEU A 76 0.33 -9.32 5.70
CA LEU A 76 -0.72 -9.47 6.73
C LEU A 76 -0.74 -10.89 7.31
N SER A 77 -0.37 -11.89 6.51
CA SER A 77 -0.37 -13.30 6.90
C SER A 77 0.82 -13.66 7.80
N ARG A 78 0.72 -14.80 8.49
CA ARG A 78 1.86 -15.35 9.24
C ARG A 78 2.99 -15.76 8.26
N PRO A 79 4.27 -15.58 8.64
CA PRO A 79 4.76 -15.18 9.97
C PRO A 79 4.84 -13.66 10.20
N TYR A 80 4.52 -12.82 9.21
CA TYR A 80 4.80 -11.38 9.25
C TYR A 80 3.80 -10.59 10.09
N SER A 81 2.49 -10.88 9.96
CA SER A 81 1.42 -10.27 10.76
C SER A 81 1.48 -8.73 10.84
N VAL A 82 1.82 -8.08 9.73
CA VAL A 82 1.89 -6.63 9.62
C VAL A 82 0.47 -6.05 9.66
N ASN A 83 0.26 -5.03 10.50
CA ASN A 83 -0.97 -4.24 10.47
C ASN A 83 -0.97 -3.30 9.26
N ILE A 84 -1.40 -3.81 8.11
CA ILE A 84 -1.35 -3.11 6.83
C ILE A 84 -2.75 -2.90 6.24
N ILE A 85 -3.01 -1.72 5.69
CA ILE A 85 -4.22 -1.43 4.90
C ILE A 85 -3.79 -1.10 3.47
N GLY A 86 -4.35 -1.81 2.49
CA GLY A 86 -4.18 -1.52 1.07
C GLY A 86 -5.19 -0.48 0.59
N VAL A 87 -4.71 0.56 -0.09
CA VAL A 87 -5.51 1.63 -0.69
C VAL A 87 -5.44 1.49 -2.21
N GLU A 88 -6.58 1.39 -2.89
CA GLU A 88 -6.67 1.32 -4.35
C GLU A 88 -7.70 2.31 -4.92
N VAL A 89 -7.65 2.60 -6.21
CA VAL A 89 -8.67 3.42 -6.86
C VAL A 89 -9.95 2.61 -7.11
N GLN A 90 -11.11 3.28 -7.17
CA GLN A 90 -12.37 2.67 -7.57
C GLN A 90 -12.52 2.67 -9.12
N PRO A 91 -13.06 1.60 -9.74
CA PRO A 91 -13.37 0.30 -9.15
C PRO A 91 -12.09 -0.44 -8.73
N SER A 92 -12.13 -1.06 -7.55
CA SER A 92 -10.97 -1.74 -7.00
C SER A 92 -10.69 -3.03 -7.75
N SER A 93 -9.42 -3.29 -7.99
CA SER A 93 -8.92 -4.55 -8.53
C SER A 93 -8.52 -5.56 -7.46
N ASN A 94 -8.75 -5.26 -6.17
CA ASN A 94 -8.37 -6.12 -5.06
C ASN A 94 -9.01 -7.51 -5.18
N GLN A 95 -8.20 -8.54 -4.94
CA GLN A 95 -8.61 -9.94 -4.91
C GLN A 95 -8.21 -10.60 -3.59
N TYR A 96 -7.12 -10.15 -2.97
CA TYR A 96 -6.49 -10.87 -1.85
C TYR A 96 -6.81 -10.26 -0.48
N LEU A 97 -7.00 -8.94 -0.37
CA LEU A 97 -7.23 -8.31 0.93
C LEU A 97 -8.69 -8.46 1.37
N PRO A 98 -8.96 -8.77 2.64
CA PRO A 98 -10.29 -8.70 3.19
C PRO A 98 -10.78 -7.23 3.29
N PRO A 99 -12.10 -6.98 3.35
CA PRO A 99 -12.64 -5.62 3.46
C PRO A 99 -12.09 -4.80 4.63
N SER A 100 -11.75 -5.44 5.75
CA SER A 100 -11.16 -4.77 6.93
C SER A 100 -9.74 -4.22 6.70
N HIS A 101 -9.03 -4.72 5.69
CA HIS A 101 -7.68 -4.31 5.32
C HIS A 101 -7.61 -3.66 3.94
N HIS A 102 -8.75 -3.28 3.38
CA HIS A 102 -8.83 -2.67 2.06
C HIS A 102 -9.65 -1.38 2.09
N ARG A 103 -9.16 -0.35 1.40
CA ARG A 103 -9.82 0.94 1.25
C ARG A 103 -9.75 1.38 -0.21
N VAL A 104 -10.72 2.19 -0.61
CA VAL A 104 -10.78 2.73 -1.97
C VAL A 104 -10.80 4.25 -1.97
N VAL A 105 -10.21 4.84 -3.01
CA VAL A 105 -10.31 6.26 -3.33
C VAL A 105 -10.97 6.45 -4.70
N ALA A 106 -11.62 7.60 -4.92
CA ALA A 106 -12.42 7.86 -6.11
C ALA A 106 -11.60 7.94 -7.43
N GLY A 107 -10.27 7.98 -7.35
CA GLY A 107 -9.40 8.01 -8.53
C GLY A 107 -7.94 8.26 -8.19
N SER A 108 -7.08 8.25 -9.21
CA SER A 108 -5.60 8.31 -9.07
C SER A 108 -5.02 9.63 -8.55
N ARG A 109 -5.88 10.64 -8.34
CA ARG A 109 -5.53 11.95 -7.76
C ARG A 109 -6.07 12.16 -6.35
N PHE A 110 -6.82 11.19 -5.83
CA PHE A 110 -7.37 11.26 -4.48
C PHE A 110 -6.40 10.61 -3.49
N LEU A 111 -6.34 11.17 -2.29
CA LEU A 111 -5.52 10.68 -1.19
C LEU A 111 -6.43 10.07 -0.11
N ASP A 112 -5.96 9.03 0.57
CA ASP A 112 -6.67 8.46 1.72
C ASP A 112 -6.13 9.08 3.01
N SER A 113 -7.03 9.62 3.84
CA SER A 113 -6.67 10.35 5.06
C SER A 113 -6.13 9.48 6.19
N SER A 114 -6.22 8.15 6.09
CA SER A 114 -5.57 7.25 7.05
C SER A 114 -4.04 7.42 7.06
N ALA A 115 -3.47 7.98 5.99
CA ALA A 115 -2.07 8.39 5.92
C ALA A 115 -1.64 9.32 7.06
N LEU A 116 -2.54 10.16 7.58
CA LEU A 116 -2.26 11.03 8.72
C LEU A 116 -1.95 10.23 10.00
N LYS A 117 -2.56 9.05 10.14
CA LYS A 117 -2.51 8.19 11.34
C LYS A 117 -1.63 6.96 11.17
N SER A 118 -1.00 6.76 10.01
CA SER A 118 -0.11 5.63 9.77
C SER A 118 1.34 5.98 10.11
N ALA A 119 2.06 5.01 10.66
CA ALA A 119 3.47 5.15 11.00
C ALA A 119 4.38 4.95 9.78
N VAL A 120 3.91 4.16 8.80
CA VAL A 120 4.65 3.85 7.57
C VAL A 120 3.75 3.94 6.35
N TRP A 121 4.28 4.52 5.28
CA TRP A 121 3.67 4.48 3.96
C TRP A 121 4.50 3.60 3.04
N LEU A 122 3.83 2.73 2.29
CA LEU A 122 4.41 1.88 1.29
C LEU A 122 3.86 2.29 -0.08
N PHE A 123 4.74 2.71 -0.98
CA PHE A 123 4.43 2.96 -2.39
C PHE A 123 5.13 1.90 -3.22
N VAL A 124 4.35 1.08 -3.93
CA VAL A 124 4.88 0.07 -4.86
C VAL A 124 4.49 0.48 -6.27
N TYR A 125 5.48 0.71 -7.12
CA TYR A 125 5.28 1.12 -8.51
C TYR A 125 4.26 2.27 -8.66
N PRO A 126 4.41 3.39 -7.90
CA PRO A 126 3.48 4.51 -8.05
C PRO A 126 3.51 5.00 -9.50
N LYS A 127 2.34 5.29 -10.07
CA LYS A 127 2.19 5.68 -11.48
C LYS A 127 2.66 7.11 -11.79
N ARG A 128 2.88 7.93 -10.76
CA ARG A 128 3.26 9.33 -10.91
C ARG A 128 3.99 9.85 -9.67
N VAL A 129 5.03 10.64 -9.90
CA VAL A 129 5.79 11.37 -8.86
C VAL A 129 4.88 12.24 -8.00
N GLY A 130 3.94 12.94 -8.65
CA GLY A 130 3.02 13.85 -7.97
C GLY A 130 2.20 13.18 -6.86
N LEU A 131 1.91 11.87 -6.95
CA LEU A 131 1.15 11.17 -5.91
C LEU A 131 1.94 11.13 -4.60
N VAL A 132 3.23 10.76 -4.66
CA VAL A 132 4.10 10.70 -3.48
C VAL A 132 4.26 12.10 -2.88
N GLY A 133 4.50 13.10 -3.73
CA GLY A 133 4.61 14.50 -3.28
C GLY A 133 3.34 15.03 -2.63
N GLU A 134 2.17 14.70 -3.17
CA GLU A 134 0.88 15.10 -2.61
C GLU A 134 0.62 14.44 -1.24
N TYR A 135 0.93 13.15 -1.06
CA TYR A 135 0.86 12.49 0.25
C TYR A 135 1.81 13.14 1.26
N VAL A 136 3.08 13.38 0.88
CA VAL A 136 4.07 14.02 1.75
C VAL A 136 3.62 15.43 2.15
N LYS A 137 3.12 16.22 1.20
CA LYS A 137 2.62 17.57 1.47
C LYS A 137 1.37 17.58 2.35
N ALA A 138 0.41 16.69 2.10
CA ALA A 138 -0.86 16.67 2.81
C ALA A 138 -0.76 16.06 4.21
N TYR A 139 0.04 15.01 4.38
CA TYR A 139 0.02 14.17 5.59
C TYR A 139 1.40 13.94 6.21
N GLY A 140 2.47 14.48 5.63
CA GLY A 140 3.84 14.25 6.09
C GLY A 140 4.12 14.77 7.50
N MET A 141 3.34 15.75 7.98
CA MET A 141 3.37 16.24 9.36
C MET A 141 2.71 15.29 10.37
N GLY A 142 1.97 14.27 9.89
CA GLY A 142 1.30 13.29 10.73
C GLY A 142 2.24 12.28 11.40
N LEU A 143 1.69 11.11 11.73
CA LEU A 143 2.42 10.07 12.46
C LEU A 143 3.52 9.38 11.66
N VAL A 144 3.55 9.55 10.34
CA VAL A 144 4.50 8.89 9.45
C VAL A 144 5.94 9.13 9.91
N GLN A 145 6.65 8.04 10.15
CA GLN A 145 8.08 8.02 10.49
C GLN A 145 8.92 7.48 9.32
N LYS A 146 8.29 6.69 8.44
CA LYS A 146 8.99 6.03 7.33
C LYS A 146 8.12 6.01 6.09
N ILE A 147 8.75 6.23 4.94
CA ILE A 147 8.15 6.02 3.63
C ILE A 147 9.05 5.03 2.90
N ILE A 148 8.45 3.96 2.39
CA ILE A 148 9.12 2.98 1.54
C ILE A 148 8.58 3.20 0.13
N TRP A 149 9.47 3.50 -0.78
CA TRP A 149 9.19 3.50 -2.21
C TRP A 149 9.88 2.28 -2.83
N ALA A 150 9.14 1.49 -3.59
CA ALA A 150 9.67 0.34 -4.33
C ALA A 150 9.25 0.45 -5.80
N GLY A 151 10.20 0.35 -6.71
CA GLY A 151 9.94 0.54 -8.13
C GLY A 151 11.18 0.37 -9.00
N PRO A 152 11.09 0.67 -10.31
CA PRO A 152 12.21 0.57 -11.23
C PRO A 152 13.33 1.54 -10.86
N LYS A 153 14.59 1.09 -10.91
CA LYS A 153 15.76 1.95 -10.68
C LYS A 153 15.78 3.18 -11.57
N LEU A 154 15.33 3.03 -12.82
CA LEU A 154 15.30 4.10 -13.81
C LEU A 154 14.38 5.26 -13.40
N ASP A 155 13.31 4.97 -12.66
CA ASP A 155 12.32 5.97 -12.27
C ASP A 155 12.76 6.74 -11.02
N TRP A 156 13.70 6.21 -10.24
CA TRP A 156 14.04 6.74 -8.91
C TRP A 156 14.48 8.21 -8.94
N ASP A 157 15.23 8.63 -9.95
CA ASP A 157 15.72 10.01 -10.07
C ASP A 157 14.57 11.03 -10.18
N ASP A 158 13.42 10.62 -10.73
CA ASP A 158 12.22 11.46 -10.80
C ASP A 158 11.52 11.57 -9.43
N TYR A 159 11.58 10.53 -8.59
CA TYR A 159 10.94 10.49 -7.27
C TYR A 159 11.81 11.10 -6.16
N ARG A 160 13.14 10.99 -6.27
CA ARG A 160 14.09 11.45 -5.26
C ARG A 160 13.86 12.89 -4.79
N PRO A 161 13.57 13.89 -5.66
CA PRO A 161 13.35 15.27 -5.23
C PRO A 161 12.22 15.45 -4.22
N VAL A 162 11.19 14.60 -4.24
CA VAL A 162 10.05 14.66 -3.30
C VAL A 162 10.51 14.57 -1.84
N PHE A 163 11.55 13.77 -1.56
CA PHE A 163 12.07 13.57 -0.22
C PHE A 163 13.11 14.63 0.19
N LEU A 164 13.61 15.41 -0.78
CA LEU A 164 14.58 16.49 -0.56
C LEU A 164 13.91 17.86 -0.42
N ASP A 165 12.62 17.96 -0.80
CA ASP A 165 11.85 19.18 -0.70
C ASP A 165 11.57 19.56 0.76
N LYS A 166 12.34 20.55 1.24
CA LYS A 166 12.20 21.10 2.59
C LYS A 166 11.01 22.05 2.73
N SER A 167 10.34 22.44 1.64
CA SER A 167 9.18 23.33 1.68
C SER A 167 7.98 22.69 2.41
N ALA A 168 7.95 21.36 2.48
CA ALA A 168 6.97 20.60 3.27
C ALA A 168 7.23 20.63 4.79
N GLY A 169 8.28 21.32 5.26
CA GLY A 169 8.63 21.44 6.67
C GLY A 169 9.17 20.15 7.32
N MET A 170 9.37 19.10 6.54
CA MET A 170 9.87 17.79 6.97
C MET A 170 11.27 17.54 6.41
N ILE A 171 12.11 16.81 7.15
CA ILE A 171 13.43 16.38 6.67
C ILE A 171 13.45 14.86 6.65
N TRP A 172 13.80 14.29 5.49
CA TRP A 172 13.91 12.86 5.29
C TRP A 172 15.37 12.46 5.07
N ARG A 173 15.85 11.46 5.80
CA ARG A 173 17.07 10.73 5.41
C ARG A 173 16.65 9.58 4.50
N VAL A 174 17.16 9.57 3.28
CA VAL A 174 16.84 8.52 2.30
C VAL A 174 18.02 7.57 2.14
N GLU A 175 17.75 6.29 2.28
CA GLU A 175 18.68 5.20 2.01
C GLU A 175 18.12 4.36 0.86
N THR A 176 18.97 3.97 -0.08
CA THR A 176 18.57 3.16 -1.23
C THR A 176 19.20 1.77 -1.16
N ARG A 177 18.47 0.76 -1.65
CA ARG A 177 18.94 -0.62 -1.78
C ARG A 177 18.52 -1.17 -3.12
N SER A 178 19.44 -1.84 -3.78
CA SER A 178 19.13 -2.59 -4.99
C SER A 178 18.26 -3.78 -4.62
N ALA A 179 17.19 -4.06 -5.37
CA ALA A 179 16.26 -5.12 -4.95
C ALA A 179 16.88 -6.52 -5.08
N ASP A 180 17.77 -6.76 -6.05
CA ASP A 180 18.50 -8.04 -6.20
C ASP A 180 19.43 -8.37 -5.02
N GLU A 181 19.91 -7.38 -4.28
CA GLU A 181 20.66 -7.59 -3.03
C GLU A 181 19.79 -8.13 -1.90
N ILE A 182 18.47 -8.00 -2.03
CA ILE A 182 17.47 -8.38 -1.02
C ILE A 182 16.40 -9.31 -1.59
N GLY A 183 16.67 -9.94 -2.75
CA GLY A 183 15.84 -10.98 -3.36
C GLY A 183 14.75 -10.52 -4.33
N GLY A 184 14.69 -9.25 -4.71
CA GLY A 184 13.87 -8.74 -5.82
C GLY A 184 14.58 -8.80 -7.18
N HIS A 185 14.00 -8.19 -8.21
CA HIS A 185 14.65 -8.15 -9.53
C HIS A 185 15.76 -7.10 -9.63
N ALA A 186 16.76 -7.33 -10.48
CA ALA A 186 17.91 -6.44 -10.63
C ALA A 186 17.57 -5.05 -11.21
N TRP A 187 16.41 -4.86 -11.83
CA TRP A 187 15.94 -3.54 -12.29
C TRP A 187 15.10 -2.80 -11.25
N GLU A 188 14.78 -3.44 -10.13
CA GLU A 188 14.01 -2.85 -9.04
C GLU A 188 14.93 -2.31 -7.95
N MET A 189 14.42 -1.37 -7.15
CA MET A 189 15.07 -0.91 -5.94
C MET A 189 14.07 -0.47 -4.88
N LEU A 190 14.54 -0.40 -3.64
CA LEU A 190 13.82 0.22 -2.53
C LEU A 190 14.53 1.51 -2.14
N ALA A 191 13.75 2.56 -1.93
CA ALA A 191 14.18 3.78 -1.26
C ALA A 191 13.41 3.92 0.06
N ILE A 192 14.15 4.02 1.16
CA ILE A 192 13.62 4.09 2.51
C ILE A 192 13.90 5.48 3.04
N ALA A 193 12.87 6.31 3.07
CA ALA A 193 12.91 7.64 3.65
C ALA A 193 12.52 7.57 5.13
N THR A 194 13.44 7.90 6.02
CA THR A 194 13.20 7.99 7.47
C THR A 194 13.09 9.45 7.88
N LYS A 195 11.99 9.81 8.54
CA LYS A 195 11.74 11.15 9.04
C LYS A 195 12.75 11.47 10.15
N LEU A 196 13.45 12.59 10.03
CA LEU A 196 14.32 13.07 11.09
C LEU A 196 13.48 13.86 12.10
N ARG A 197 13.69 13.60 13.39
CA ARG A 197 13.17 14.49 14.43
C ARG A 197 13.92 15.81 14.30
N ILE A 198 13.17 16.88 14.08
CA ILE A 198 13.71 18.23 14.27
C ILE A 198 13.86 18.40 15.80
N PRO A 199 15.06 18.74 16.29
CA PRO A 199 15.30 18.92 17.73
C PRO A 199 14.38 19.96 18.37
#